data_AF-A0A5M3XDV1-F1
#
_entry.id   AF-A0A5M3XDV1-F1
#
_cell.length_a   1.000
_cell.length_b   1.000
_cell.length_c   1.000
_cell.angle_alpha   90.00
_cell.angle_beta   90.00
_cell.angle_gamma   90.00
#
_symmetry.space_group_name_H-M   'P 1'
#
loop_
_entity.id
_entity.type
_entity.pdbx_description
1 polymer ?
#
loop_
_entity_poly.entity_id
_entity_poly.type
_entity_poly.pdbx_seq_one_letter_code
_entity_poly.pdbx_strand_id
1 'polypeptide(L)' 'MVKQRLGARTGNRRLAAEGRTETAEARLLRTKDKIKATARKIRREFRSAR' A
#
# COMPACT_ATOMS: atom_id res chain seq x y z
N MET A 1 -2.06 10.86 3.12
CA MET A 1 -2.98 11.36 4.19
C MET A 1 -3.02 12.89 4.32
N VAL A 2 -1.92 13.63 4.12
CA VAL A 2 -1.92 15.11 4.24
C VAL A 2 -2.95 15.76 3.32
N LYS A 3 -2.98 15.38 2.04
CA LYS A 3 -3.98 15.88 1.06
C LYS A 3 -5.42 15.55 1.45
N GLN A 4 -5.65 14.36 2.01
CA GLN A 4 -6.98 13.96 2.50
C GLN A 4 -7.47 14.88 3.62
N ARG A 5 -6.62 15.09 4.64
CA ARG A 5 -6.94 15.94 5.80
C ARG A 5 -7.05 17.41 5.42
N LEU A 6 -6.16 17.88 4.55
CA LEU A 6 -6.17 19.26 4.06
C LEU A 6 -7.42 19.52 3.22
N GLY A 7 -7.73 18.64 2.26
CA GLY A 7 -8.94 18.75 1.44
C GLY A 7 -10.24 18.66 2.26
N ALA A 8 -10.28 17.82 3.31
CA ALA A 8 -11.43 17.79 4.23
C ALA A 8 -11.56 19.11 5.01
N ARG A 9 -10.44 19.66 5.50
CA ARG A 9 -10.42 20.91 6.29
C ARG A 9 -10.76 22.14 5.45
N THR A 10 -10.37 22.19 4.18
CA THR A 10 -10.63 23.32 3.28
C THR A 10 -11.89 23.16 2.43
N GLY A 11 -12.65 22.07 2.61
CA GLY A 11 -13.81 21.75 1.76
C GLY A 11 -13.47 21.36 0.32
N ASN A 12 -12.17 21.21 -0.02
CA ASN A 12 -11.73 20.79 -1.35
C ASN A 12 -11.86 19.27 -1.52
N ARG A 13 -13.02 18.84 -2.02
CA ARG A 13 -13.38 17.43 -2.24
C ARG A 13 -12.41 16.69 -3.18
N ARG A 14 -11.90 17.37 -4.21
CA ARG A 14 -10.96 16.78 -5.18
C ARG A 14 -9.64 16.43 -4.50
N LEU A 15 -9.08 17.38 -3.75
CA LEU A 15 -7.84 17.16 -2.98
C LEU A 15 -8.01 16.05 -1.95
N ALA A 16 -9.19 15.97 -1.32
CA ALA A 16 -9.49 14.91 -0.38
C ALA A 16 -9.56 13.51 -1.05
N ALA A 17 -10.07 13.44 -2.28
CA ALA A 17 -10.11 12.22 -3.08
C ALA A 17 -8.71 11.76 -3.51
N GLU A 18 -7.87 12.69 -3.98
CA GLU A 18 -6.46 12.41 -4.33
C GLU A 18 -5.68 11.84 -3.14
N GLY A 19 -5.89 12.40 -1.93
CA GLY A 19 -5.27 11.83 -0.73
C GLY A 19 -5.72 10.40 -0.40
N ARG A 20 -6.94 10.01 -0.80
CA ARG A 20 -7.44 8.63 -0.64
C ARG A 20 -6.83 7.70 -1.68
N THR A 21 -6.71 8.10 -2.94
CA THR A 21 -6.10 7.29 -4.00
C THR A 21 -4.63 7.02 -3.70
N GLU A 22 -3.86 8.04 -3.30
CA GLU A 22 -2.46 7.89 -2.87
C GLU A 22 -2.32 6.87 -1.73
N THR A 23 -3.24 6.91 -0.77
CA THR A 23 -3.24 5.98 0.37
C THR A 23 -3.57 4.55 -0.07
N ALA A 24 -4.48 4.39 -1.03
CA ALA A 24 -4.83 3.09 -1.59
C ALA A 24 -3.66 2.48 -2.39
N GLU A 25 -2.98 3.29 -3.21
CA GLU A 25 -1.80 2.87 -3.98
C GLU A 25 -0.66 2.43 -3.06
N ALA A 26 -0.38 3.21 -2.00
CA ALA A 26 0.63 2.83 -1.01
C ALA A 26 0.30 1.50 -0.31
N ARG A 27 -0.98 1.23 -0.03
CA ARG A 27 -1.44 -0.05 0.52
C ARG A 27 -1.26 -1.19 -0.48
N LEU A 28 -1.61 -0.98 -1.75
CA LEU A 28 -1.43 -1.97 -2.80
C LEU A 28 0.06 -2.34 -2.96
N LEU A 29 0.96 -1.36 -2.95
CA LEU A 29 2.40 -1.62 -3.04
C LEU A 29 2.90 -2.44 -1.85
N ARG A 30 2.52 -2.06 -0.62
CA ARG A 30 2.87 -2.82 0.60
C ARG A 30 2.36 -4.26 0.55
N THR A 31 1.15 -4.48 0.05
CA THR A 31 0.60 -5.82 -0.11
C THR A 31 1.38 -6.63 -1.14
N LYS A 32 1.75 -6.03 -2.28
CA LYS A 32 2.61 -6.69 -3.28
C LYS A 32 3.95 -7.11 -2.68
N ASP A 33 4.57 -6.26 -1.88
CA ASP A 33 5.85 -6.58 -1.23
C ASP A 33 5.71 -7.69 -0.20
N LYS A 34 4.63 -7.70 0.59
CA LYS A 34 4.32 -8.81 1.51
C LYS A 34 4.16 -10.13 0.77
N ILE A 35 3.40 -10.15 -0.33
CA ILE A 35 3.23 -11.36 -1.15
C ILE A 35 4.58 -11.85 -1.67
N LYS A 36 5.42 -10.95 -2.20
CA LYS A 36 6.78 -11.30 -2.67
C LYS A 36 7.65 -11.86 -1.54
N ALA A 37 7.59 -11.25 -0.35
CA ALA A 37 8.35 -11.71 0.81
C ALA A 37 7.90 -13.12 1.25
N THR A 38 6.59 -13.36 1.35
CA THR A 38 6.02 -14.67 1.67
C THR A 38 6.41 -15.71 0.61
N ALA A 39 6.30 -15.38 -0.67
CA ALA A 39 6.70 -16.28 -1.76
C ALA A 39 8.19 -16.63 -1.70
N ARG A 40 9.07 -15.67 -1.38
CA ARG A 40 10.50 -15.92 -1.17
C ARG A 40 10.75 -16.82 0.03
N LYS A 41 10.02 -16.63 1.14
CA LYS A 41 10.14 -17.49 2.33
C LYS A 41 9.80 -18.93 2.00
N ILE A 42 8.65 -19.16 1.36
CA ILE A 42 8.21 -20.48 0.89
C ILE A 42 9.29 -21.10 -0.01
N ARG A 43 9.75 -20.39 -1.04
CA ARG A 43 10.81 -20.90 -1.93
C ARG A 43 12.09 -21.29 -1.20
N ARG A 44 12.48 -20.53 -0.17
CA ARG A 44 13.66 -20.84 0.65
C ARG A 44 13.45 -22.11 1.46
N GLU A 45 12.30 -22.26 2.13
CA GLU A 45 11.97 -23.44 2.94
C GLU A 45 11.97 -24.72 2.09
N PHE A 46 11.30 -24.70 0.94
CA PHE A 46 11.27 -25.87 0.05
C PHE A 46 12.59 -26.13 -0.70
N ARG A 47 13.46 -25.12 -0.83
CA ARG A 47 14.82 -25.32 -1.36
C ARG A 47 15.74 -25.95 -0.33
N SER A 48 15.61 -25.58 0.95
CA SER A 48 16.40 -26.12 2.05
C SER A 48 15.96 -27.52 2.49
N ALA A 49 14.74 -27.94 2.12
CA ALA A 49 14.20 -29.26 2.40
C ALA A 49 14.57 -30.32 1.33
N ARG A 50 15.30 -29.94 0.28
CA ARG A 50 15.82 -30.81 -0.77
C ARG A 50 17.33 -30.89 -0.68
#